data_AF-A0A1S3JG48-F1
#
_entry.id   AF-A0A1S3JG48-F1
#
_cell.length_a   1.000
_cell.length_b   1.000
_cell.length_c   1.000
_cell.angle_alpha   90.00
_cell.angle_beta   90.00
_cell.angle_gamma   90.00
#
_symmetry.space_group_name_H-M   'P 1'
#
loop_
_entity.id
_entity.type
_entity.pdbx_description
1 polymer ?
#
loop_
_entity_poly.entity_id
_entity_poly.type
_entity_poly.pdbx_seq_one_letter_code
_entity_poly.pdbx_strand_id
1 'polypeptide(L)'
;MARYMANTQAQKFWEESITKEELARLQWFAKLRGQSTTEGKSRQYEVNRKKIDNAPKVNEDLQKRLPKIKPRQYHKKKADYSFNYAKLAAENPDAVLVEMRPVSPKTRELLYQGFTKEGRGRYQYLNQRYHQAIPEKKYSYPLLSSWEYGWRLEDVIKKEEIKKPQFGRTRIVADTFYTRTGIPTLSSY
;
A
#
# COMPACT_ATOMS: atom_id res chain seq x y z
N MET A 1 4.57 -21.38 15.82
CA MET A 1 5.62 -20.39 16.16
C MET A 1 5.14 -19.47 17.29
N ALA A 2 4.94 -19.97 18.52
CA ALA A 2 4.36 -19.16 19.60
C ALA A 2 4.75 -19.61 21.02
N ARG A 3 5.98 -20.12 21.21
CA ARG A 3 6.50 -20.47 22.55
C ARG A 3 7.74 -19.67 22.97
N TYR A 4 8.29 -18.85 22.08
CA TYR A 4 9.51 -18.07 22.35
C TYR A 4 9.27 -16.80 23.17
N MET A 5 8.02 -16.32 23.26
CA MET A 5 7.64 -15.08 23.95
C MET A 5 7.30 -15.25 25.44
N ALA A 6 7.33 -16.48 25.97
CA ALA A 6 6.92 -16.79 27.35
C ALA A 6 8.08 -16.93 28.35
N ASN A 7 9.31 -16.60 27.94
CA ASN A 7 10.47 -16.63 28.83
C ASN A 7 10.80 -15.21 29.30
N THR A 8 11.07 -15.02 30.59
CA THR A 8 11.43 -13.72 31.18
C THR A 8 12.65 -13.09 30.51
N GLN A 9 13.61 -13.91 30.07
CA GLN A 9 14.78 -13.44 29.32
C GLN A 9 14.41 -12.81 27.97
N ALA A 10 13.49 -13.43 27.23
CA ALA A 10 13.02 -12.91 25.97
C ALA A 10 12.26 -11.58 26.19
N GLN A 11 11.39 -11.52 27.20
CA GLN A 11 10.65 -10.30 27.54
C GLN A 11 11.58 -9.14 27.87
N LYS A 12 12.62 -9.37 28.69
CA LYS A 12 13.64 -8.37 29.01
C LYS A 12 14.43 -7.91 27.78
N PHE A 13 14.78 -8.83 26.88
CA PHE A 13 15.45 -8.47 25.64
C PHE A 13 14.57 -7.56 24.75
N TRP A 14 13.27 -7.86 24.66
CA TRP A 14 12.31 -7.02 23.95
C TRP A 14 12.20 -5.63 24.58
N GLU A 15 12.08 -5.55 25.90
CA GLU A 15 12.05 -4.29 26.64
C GLU A 15 13.31 -3.45 26.42
N GLU A 16 14.49 -4.08 26.48
CA GLU A 16 15.76 -3.42 26.17
C GLU A 16 15.84 -2.94 24.72
N SER A 17 15.31 -3.71 23.77
CA SER A 17 15.28 -3.32 22.36
C SER A 17 14.41 -2.09 22.14
N ILE A 18 13.22 -2.06 22.75
CA ILE A 18 12.28 -0.93 22.66
C ILE A 18 12.90 0.32 23.30
N THR A 19 13.44 0.22 24.51
CA THR A 19 14.05 1.36 25.23
C THR A 19 15.25 1.93 24.49
N LYS A 20 16.11 1.08 23.90
CA LYS A 20 17.23 1.52 23.05
C LYS A 20 16.75 2.26 21.81
N GLU A 21 15.71 1.76 21.14
CA GLU A 21 15.15 2.41 19.97
C GLU A 21 14.53 3.78 20.32
N GLU A 22 13.78 3.87 21.41
CA GLU A 22 13.19 5.13 21.89
C GLU A 22 14.26 6.17 22.23
N LEU A 23 15.29 5.77 22.97
CA LEU A 23 16.41 6.67 23.29
C LEU A 23 17.15 7.12 22.04
N ALA A 24 17.41 6.22 21.09
CA ALA A 24 18.05 6.57 19.82
C ALA A 24 17.21 7.57 19.02
N ARG A 25 15.89 7.39 18.97
CA ARG A 25 14.95 8.32 18.32
C ARG A 25 14.94 9.68 19.01
N LEU A 26 14.90 9.72 20.35
CA LEU A 26 14.95 10.96 21.12
C LEU A 26 16.28 11.70 20.94
N GLN A 27 17.40 10.98 20.96
CA GLN A 27 18.73 11.54 20.71
C GLN A 27 18.84 12.09 19.29
N TRP A 28 18.36 11.34 18.29
CA TRP A 28 18.31 11.79 16.90
C TRP A 28 17.44 13.03 16.74
N PHE A 29 16.25 13.03 17.34
CA PHE A 29 15.35 14.18 17.32
C PHE A 29 15.95 15.39 18.02
N ALA A 30 16.61 15.21 19.18
CA ALA A 30 17.29 16.29 19.90
C ALA A 30 18.44 16.88 19.09
N LYS A 31 19.24 16.04 18.40
CA LYS A 31 20.29 16.50 17.48
C LYS A 31 19.71 17.33 16.32
N LEU A 32 18.53 16.95 15.83
CA LEU A 32 17.88 17.65 14.71
C LEU A 32 17.06 18.87 15.15
N ARG A 33 16.62 18.94 16.42
CA ARG A 33 15.87 20.06 17.02
C ARG A 33 16.77 21.28 17.25
N GLY A 34 17.25 21.88 16.17
CA GLY A 34 18.11 23.06 16.22
C GLY A 34 18.95 23.24 14.96
N GLN A 35 19.19 22.14 14.23
CA GLN A 35 19.66 22.23 12.86
C GLN A 35 18.52 22.73 11.99
N SER A 36 18.57 24.01 11.61
CA SER A 36 17.77 24.50 10.50
C SER A 36 17.98 23.54 9.32
N THR A 37 16.90 23.17 8.63
CA THR A 37 16.84 22.28 7.45
C THR A 37 17.82 22.57 6.30
N THR A 38 18.72 23.53 6.49
CA THR A 38 19.86 23.88 5.65
C THR A 38 21.00 22.87 5.73
N GLU A 39 21.31 22.28 6.89
CA GLU A 39 22.47 21.38 7.06
C GLU A 39 22.24 19.94 6.56
N GLY A 40 21.00 19.58 6.22
CA GLY A 40 20.60 18.25 5.75
C GLY A 40 20.46 18.11 4.23
N LYS A 41 20.95 19.07 3.45
CA LYS A 41 20.87 19.00 1.98
C LYS A 41 22.02 18.16 1.47
N SER A 42 21.71 16.95 1.01
CA SER A 42 22.72 16.08 0.39
C SER A 42 23.44 16.82 -0.75
N ARG A 43 24.71 16.51 -1.02
CA ARG A 43 25.42 17.03 -2.20
C ARG A 43 24.60 16.86 -3.49
N GLN A 44 23.82 15.80 -3.58
CA GLN A 44 22.91 15.55 -4.71
C GLN A 44 21.80 16.61 -4.80
N TYR A 45 21.23 17.05 -3.67
CA TYR A 45 20.27 18.15 -3.63
C TYR A 45 20.89 19.45 -4.16
N GLU A 46 22.12 19.79 -3.73
CA GLU A 46 22.80 20.99 -4.21
C GLU A 46 23.10 20.95 -5.71
N VAL A 47 23.58 19.80 -6.20
CA VAL A 47 23.83 19.58 -7.63
C VAL A 47 22.53 19.72 -8.44
N ASN A 48 21.43 19.13 -7.97
CA ASN A 48 20.13 19.26 -8.63
C ASN A 48 19.63 20.71 -8.62
N ARG A 49 19.81 21.43 -7.52
CA ARG A 49 19.44 22.85 -7.43
C ARG A 49 20.22 23.70 -8.42
N LYS A 50 21.55 23.54 -8.47
CA LYS A 50 22.41 24.23 -9.45
C LYS A 50 22.05 23.88 -10.89
N LYS A 51 21.69 22.63 -11.18
CA LYS A 51 21.20 22.23 -12.51
C LYS A 51 19.89 22.90 -12.89
N ILE A 52 18.98 23.12 -11.94
CA ILE A 52 17.73 23.83 -12.17
C ILE A 52 18.00 25.32 -12.40
N ASP A 53 18.85 25.93 -11.58
CA ASP A 53 19.20 27.36 -11.68
C ASP A 53 19.94 27.67 -13.00
N ASN A 54 20.81 26.76 -13.45
CA ASN A 54 21.56 26.88 -14.70
C ASN A 54 20.80 26.37 -15.93
N ALA A 55 19.59 25.81 -15.76
CA ALA A 55 18.82 25.33 -16.90
C ALA A 55 18.43 26.54 -17.78
N PRO A 56 18.52 26.42 -19.13
CA PRO A 56 18.08 27.48 -20.01
C PRO A 56 16.60 27.77 -19.73
N LYS A 57 16.32 29.01 -19.32
CA LYS A 57 14.95 29.46 -19.09
C LYS A 57 14.20 29.38 -20.43
N VAL A 58 13.07 28.69 -20.44
CA VAL A 58 12.21 28.61 -21.63
C VAL A 58 11.80 30.03 -22.01
N ASN A 59 11.86 30.34 -23.31
CA ASN A 59 11.51 31.66 -23.84
C ASN A 59 10.14 32.10 -23.31
N GLU A 60 10.04 33.28 -22.71
CA GLU A 60 8.83 33.72 -21.99
C GLU A 60 7.60 33.73 -22.91
N ASP A 61 7.80 34.03 -24.19
CA ASP A 61 6.76 34.02 -25.21
C ASP A 61 6.19 32.62 -25.47
N LEU A 62 7.02 31.56 -25.38
CA LEU A 62 6.56 30.18 -25.47
C LEU A 62 5.77 29.78 -24.23
N GLN A 63 6.18 30.21 -23.04
CA GLN A 63 5.44 29.95 -21.80
C GLN A 63 4.06 30.62 -21.80
N LYS A 64 3.92 31.81 -22.38
CA LYS A 64 2.62 32.50 -22.55
C LYS A 64 1.69 31.77 -23.53
N ARG A 65 2.24 31.16 -24.59
CA ARG A 65 1.48 30.40 -25.61
C ARG A 65 1.05 29.02 -25.15
N LEU A 66 1.79 28.41 -24.20
CA LEU A 66 1.47 27.09 -23.66
C LEU A 66 0.21 27.17 -22.77
N PRO A 67 -0.71 26.20 -22.87
CA PRO A 67 -1.85 26.15 -21.97
C PRO A 67 -1.38 25.92 -20.53
N LYS A 68 -1.89 26.70 -19.57
CA LYS A 68 -1.58 26.53 -18.15
C LYS A 68 -2.11 25.19 -17.65
N ILE A 69 -1.22 24.21 -17.49
CA ILE A 69 -1.55 22.92 -16.89
C ILE A 69 -1.68 23.11 -15.38
N LYS A 70 -2.89 22.92 -14.83
CA LYS A 70 -3.07 22.90 -13.37
C LYS A 70 -2.35 21.67 -12.81
N PRO A 71 -1.43 21.82 -11.84
CA PRO A 71 -0.80 20.67 -11.21
C PRO A 71 -1.89 19.81 -10.57
N ARG A 72 -1.87 18.50 -10.86
CA ARG A 72 -2.76 17.56 -10.18
C ARG A 72 -2.34 17.49 -8.72
N GLN A 73 -3.26 17.76 -7.80
CA GLN A 73 -2.99 17.56 -6.38
C GLN A 73 -3.01 16.06 -6.08
N TYR A 74 -1.83 15.46 -5.94
CA TYR A 74 -1.69 14.04 -5.62
C TYR A 74 -1.85 13.76 -4.11
N HIS A 75 -1.75 14.78 -3.27
CA HIS A 75 -1.85 14.65 -1.81
C HIS A 75 -3.26 15.00 -1.34
N LYS A 76 -4.21 14.07 -1.48
CA LYS A 76 -5.42 14.10 -0.65
C LYS A 76 -5.00 13.78 0.78
N LYS A 77 -5.48 14.54 1.78
CA LYS A 77 -5.28 14.17 3.19
C LYS A 77 -5.82 12.75 3.37
N LYS A 78 -5.02 11.85 3.96
CA LYS A 78 -5.55 10.55 4.40
C LYS A 78 -6.74 10.85 5.30
N ALA A 79 -7.91 10.29 5.01
CA ALA A 79 -9.05 10.50 5.87
C ALA A 79 -8.72 9.98 7.27
N ASP A 80 -9.23 10.65 8.31
CA ASP A 80 -9.02 10.21 9.68
C ASP A 80 -9.73 8.87 9.88
N TYR A 81 -8.93 7.82 9.88
CA TYR A 81 -9.37 6.43 9.82
C TYR A 81 -9.54 5.80 11.21
N SER A 82 -9.59 6.60 12.27
CA SER A 82 -9.94 6.16 13.61
C SER A 82 -11.40 5.70 13.62
N PHE A 83 -11.60 4.45 13.20
CA PHE A 83 -12.87 3.78 13.38
C PHE A 83 -13.16 3.76 14.88
N ASN A 84 -14.32 4.28 15.30
CA ASN A 84 -14.69 4.35 16.71
C ASN A 84 -15.06 2.95 17.22
N TYR A 85 -14.05 2.11 17.42
CA TYR A 85 -14.19 0.77 18.01
C TYR A 85 -14.88 0.85 19.37
N ALA A 86 -14.69 1.94 20.13
CA ALA A 86 -15.39 2.19 21.38
C ALA A 86 -16.91 2.27 21.21
N LYS A 87 -17.40 2.93 20.15
CA LYS A 87 -18.84 3.03 19.85
C LYS A 87 -19.39 1.67 19.41
N LEU A 88 -18.64 0.95 18.55
CA LEU A 88 -19.03 -0.39 18.10
C LEU A 88 -19.07 -1.40 19.27
N ALA A 89 -18.10 -1.33 20.19
CA ALA A 89 -18.04 -2.16 21.39
C ALA A 89 -19.21 -1.90 22.33
N ALA A 90 -19.62 -0.63 22.47
CA ALA A 90 -20.76 -0.23 23.28
C ALA A 90 -22.08 -0.76 22.74
N GLU A 91 -22.25 -0.79 21.40
CA GLU A 91 -23.45 -1.32 20.76
C GLU A 91 -23.46 -2.86 20.74
N ASN A 92 -22.34 -3.49 20.41
CA ASN A 92 -22.21 -4.94 20.32
C ASN A 92 -20.80 -5.39 20.75
N PRO A 93 -20.61 -5.89 21.98
CA PRO A 93 -19.29 -6.30 22.46
C PRO A 93 -18.70 -7.46 21.63
N ASP A 94 -19.55 -8.40 21.20
CA ASP A 94 -19.14 -9.54 20.40
C ASP A 94 -18.62 -9.13 19.02
N ALA A 95 -19.11 -8.02 18.46
CA ALA A 95 -18.69 -7.54 17.14
C ALA A 95 -17.21 -7.10 17.11
N VAL A 96 -16.64 -6.75 18.26
CA VAL A 96 -15.22 -6.40 18.40
C VAL A 96 -14.34 -7.64 18.59
N LEU A 97 -14.90 -8.72 19.14
CA LEU A 97 -14.19 -9.97 19.41
C LEU A 97 -14.06 -10.88 18.17
N VAL A 98 -14.87 -10.65 17.13
CA VAL A 98 -14.80 -11.49 15.93
C VAL A 98 -13.62 -11.08 15.03
N GLU A 99 -12.65 -11.99 14.87
CA GLU A 99 -11.47 -11.80 14.02
C GLU A 99 -11.83 -11.44 12.56
N MET A 100 -12.95 -11.97 12.04
CA MET A 100 -13.45 -11.71 10.69
C MET A 100 -14.92 -11.36 10.70
N ARG A 101 -15.34 -10.47 9.80
CA ARG A 101 -16.76 -10.17 9.59
C ARG A 101 -17.56 -11.41 9.20
N PRO A 102 -18.85 -11.48 9.60
CA PRO A 102 -19.72 -12.59 9.26
C PRO A 102 -19.91 -12.68 7.74
N VAL A 103 -20.06 -13.91 7.26
CA VAL A 103 -20.20 -14.23 5.84
C VAL A 103 -21.68 -14.26 5.46
N SER A 104 -21.98 -13.96 4.19
CA SER A 104 -23.35 -14.04 3.67
C SER A 104 -23.94 -15.45 3.84
N PRO A 105 -25.27 -15.58 4.05
CA PRO A 105 -25.92 -16.87 4.23
C PRO A 105 -25.67 -17.83 3.07
N LYS A 106 -25.68 -17.33 1.83
CA LYS A 106 -25.41 -18.10 0.62
C LYS A 106 -24.02 -18.74 0.63
N THR A 107 -22.99 -17.98 1.01
CA THR A 107 -21.64 -18.53 1.10
C THR A 107 -21.54 -19.49 2.29
N ARG A 108 -22.20 -19.20 3.43
CA ARG A 108 -22.25 -20.11 4.58
C ARG A 108 -22.91 -21.46 4.26
N GLU A 109 -23.93 -21.47 3.41
CA GLU A 109 -24.63 -22.69 2.98
C GLU A 109 -23.68 -23.69 2.29
N LEU A 110 -22.69 -23.20 1.54
CA LEU A 110 -21.69 -24.03 0.86
C LEU A 110 -20.94 -24.96 1.82
N LEU A 111 -20.81 -24.60 3.10
CA LEU A 111 -20.18 -25.48 4.10
C LEU A 111 -20.87 -26.84 4.22
N TYR A 112 -22.17 -26.89 3.94
CA TYR A 112 -23.02 -28.06 4.11
C TYR A 112 -23.38 -28.73 2.78
N GLN A 113 -22.91 -28.20 1.65
CA GLN A 113 -23.16 -28.77 0.34
C GLN A 113 -22.09 -29.80 -0.04
N GLY A 114 -22.33 -31.07 0.26
CA GLY A 114 -21.46 -32.20 -0.12
C GLY A 114 -20.17 -32.33 0.69
N PHE A 115 -19.24 -33.15 0.21
CA PHE A 115 -18.01 -33.48 0.93
C PHE A 115 -16.75 -32.82 0.35
N THR A 116 -15.80 -32.47 1.22
CA THR A 116 -14.51 -31.87 0.84
C THR A 116 -13.71 -32.76 -0.11
N LYS A 117 -13.81 -34.09 0.01
CA LYS A 117 -13.09 -35.05 -0.85
C LYS A 117 -13.47 -34.92 -2.32
N GLU A 118 -14.71 -34.50 -2.61
CA GLU A 118 -15.23 -34.28 -3.96
C GLU A 118 -15.02 -32.83 -4.43
N GLY A 119 -14.23 -32.04 -3.68
CA GLY A 119 -14.02 -30.62 -3.94
C GLY A 119 -15.25 -29.75 -3.64
N ARG A 120 -16.20 -30.23 -2.81
CA ARG A 120 -17.39 -29.46 -2.39
C ARG A 120 -17.30 -29.07 -0.90
N GLY A 121 -18.39 -28.55 -0.34
CA GLY A 121 -18.49 -28.29 1.08
C GLY A 121 -17.53 -27.18 1.54
N ARG A 122 -16.71 -27.53 2.54
CA ARG A 122 -15.68 -26.65 3.10
C ARG A 122 -14.67 -26.15 2.08
N TYR A 123 -14.31 -26.96 1.09
CA TYR A 123 -13.35 -26.55 0.07
C TYR A 123 -13.88 -25.36 -0.73
N GLN A 124 -15.12 -25.48 -1.24
CA GLN A 124 -15.78 -24.39 -1.97
C GLN A 124 -16.00 -23.17 -1.11
N TYR A 125 -16.41 -23.34 0.16
CA TYR A 125 -16.54 -22.23 1.10
C TYR A 125 -15.25 -21.44 1.24
N LEU A 126 -14.12 -22.12 1.49
CA LEU A 126 -12.83 -21.46 1.68
C LEU A 126 -12.36 -20.78 0.40
N ASN A 127 -12.49 -21.45 -0.74
CA ASN A 127 -12.11 -20.91 -2.04
C ASN A 127 -12.93 -19.65 -2.37
N GLN A 128 -14.25 -19.73 -2.19
CA GLN A 128 -15.15 -18.63 -2.40
C GLN A 128 -14.86 -17.45 -1.45
N ARG A 129 -14.63 -17.74 -0.16
CA ARG A 129 -14.30 -16.72 0.84
C ARG A 129 -12.93 -16.09 0.61
N TYR A 130 -12.00 -16.80 -0.02
CA TYR A 130 -10.69 -16.27 -0.40
C TYR A 130 -10.78 -15.32 -1.60
N HIS A 131 -11.55 -15.68 -2.63
CA HIS A 131 -11.61 -14.91 -3.88
C HIS A 131 -12.64 -13.76 -3.91
N GLN A 132 -13.77 -13.87 -3.21
CA GLN A 132 -14.87 -12.90 -3.34
C GLN A 132 -14.62 -11.56 -2.64
N ALA A 133 -13.78 -11.54 -1.60
CA ALA A 133 -13.61 -10.37 -0.75
C ALA A 133 -12.13 -10.01 -0.63
N ILE A 134 -11.82 -8.77 -0.99
CA ILE A 134 -10.57 -8.12 -0.61
C ILE A 134 -10.47 -8.17 0.92
N PRO A 135 -9.28 -8.37 1.51
CA PRO A 135 -9.10 -8.46 2.97
C PRO A 135 -9.85 -7.38 3.76
N GLU A 136 -9.91 -6.15 3.27
CA GLU A 136 -10.61 -5.02 3.90
C GLU A 136 -12.12 -5.22 4.12
N LYS A 137 -12.78 -6.04 3.29
CA LYS A 137 -14.19 -6.39 3.49
C LYS A 137 -14.36 -7.52 4.50
N LYS A 138 -13.31 -8.32 4.70
CA LYS A 138 -13.30 -9.52 5.55
C LYS A 138 -12.85 -9.21 6.98
N TYR A 139 -11.91 -8.29 7.15
CA TYR A 139 -11.34 -7.92 8.44
C TYR A 139 -11.57 -6.43 8.71
N SER A 140 -11.84 -6.09 9.96
CA SER A 140 -12.05 -4.69 10.36
C SER A 140 -10.75 -3.89 10.40
N TYR A 141 -9.63 -4.56 10.67
CA TYR A 141 -8.30 -3.98 10.76
C TYR A 141 -7.26 -4.88 10.06
N PRO A 142 -6.12 -4.32 9.61
CA PRO A 142 -5.05 -5.12 9.05
C PRO A 142 -4.45 -6.00 10.14
N LEU A 143 -4.48 -7.32 9.94
CA LEU A 143 -3.91 -8.27 10.91
C LEU A 143 -2.39 -8.36 10.84
N LEU A 144 -1.83 -8.06 9.67
CA LEU A 144 -0.40 -8.18 9.39
C LEU A 144 0.15 -6.83 8.95
N SER A 145 1.41 -6.54 9.31
CA SER A 145 2.12 -5.33 8.90
C SER A 145 2.20 -5.19 7.38
N SER A 146 2.33 -6.30 6.64
CA SER A 146 2.33 -6.28 5.16
C SER A 146 1.02 -5.78 4.56
N TRP A 147 -0.10 -5.85 5.30
CA TRP A 147 -1.39 -5.35 4.83
C TRP A 147 -1.55 -3.86 5.04
N GLU A 148 -0.74 -3.24 5.90
CA GLU A 148 -0.74 -1.80 6.09
C GLU A 148 -0.54 -1.08 4.74
N TYR A 149 0.31 -1.66 3.89
CA TYR A 149 0.44 -1.21 2.51
C TYR A 149 -0.77 -1.66 1.68
N GLY A 150 -1.53 -0.68 1.19
CA GLY A 150 -2.71 -0.92 0.37
C GLY A 150 -4.01 -1.04 1.16
N TRP A 151 -3.99 -1.04 2.49
CA TRP A 151 -5.22 -1.02 3.30
C TRP A 151 -6.06 0.22 3.04
N ARG A 152 -7.31 0.01 2.67
CA ARG A 152 -8.31 1.03 2.29
C ARG A 152 -7.83 1.96 1.20
N LEU A 153 -7.11 1.41 0.23
CA LEU A 153 -6.66 2.18 -0.93
C LEU A 153 -7.84 2.63 -1.79
N GLU A 154 -8.94 1.88 -1.80
CA GLU A 154 -10.18 2.22 -2.50
C GLU A 154 -10.79 3.56 -2.04
N ASP A 155 -10.64 3.91 -0.75
CA ASP A 155 -11.14 5.18 -0.19
C ASP A 155 -10.38 6.40 -0.74
N VAL A 156 -9.09 6.21 -1.04
CA VAL A 156 -8.19 7.29 -1.48
C VAL A 156 -8.15 7.39 -2.99
N ILE A 157 -8.05 6.25 -3.67
CA ILE A 157 -7.87 6.12 -5.11
C ILE A 157 -9.12 5.50 -5.69
N LYS A 158 -9.93 6.34 -6.34
CA LYS A 158 -11.08 5.85 -7.10
C LYS A 158 -10.59 5.09 -8.31
N LYS A 159 -11.26 3.98 -8.66
CA LYS A 159 -10.92 3.17 -9.85
C LYS A 159 -10.91 4.01 -11.14
N GLU A 160 -11.77 5.02 -11.21
CA GLU A 160 -11.83 5.99 -12.32
C GLU A 160 -10.58 6.89 -12.42
N GLU A 161 -9.91 7.16 -11.30
CA GLU A 161 -8.68 7.95 -11.24
C GLU A 161 -7.46 7.13 -11.70
N ILE A 162 -7.55 5.80 -11.66
CA ILE A 162 -6.52 4.87 -12.15
C ILE A 162 -6.57 4.83 -13.68
N LYS A 163 -5.96 5.83 -14.32
CA LYS A 163 -5.84 5.91 -15.78
C LYS A 163 -4.39 5.68 -16.19
N LYS A 164 -4.21 4.98 -17.32
CA LYS A 164 -2.91 4.92 -17.98
C LYS A 164 -2.48 6.35 -18.33
N PRO A 165 -1.20 6.71 -18.14
CA PRO A 165 -0.72 8.03 -18.53
C PRO A 165 -0.92 8.22 -20.04
N GLN A 166 -1.43 9.39 -20.44
CA GLN A 166 -1.71 9.70 -21.86
C GLN A 166 -0.44 9.62 -22.73
N PHE A 167 0.71 9.99 -22.16
CA PHE A 167 2.01 10.02 -22.84
C PHE A 167 3.03 9.13 -22.12
N GLY A 168 2.64 7.89 -21.79
CA GLY A 168 3.57 6.90 -21.24
C GLY A 168 4.58 6.45 -22.29
N ARG A 169 5.86 6.30 -21.90
CA ARG A 169 6.88 5.72 -22.80
C ARG A 169 6.51 4.26 -23.09
N THR A 170 6.44 3.91 -24.36
CA THR A 170 6.19 2.55 -24.84
C THR A 170 7.50 1.90 -25.29
N ARG A 171 7.57 0.57 -25.24
CA ARG A 171 8.77 -0.22 -25.58
C ARG A 171 8.71 -0.73 -27.02
N ILE A 172 8.41 0.15 -27.99
CA ILE A 172 8.19 -0.23 -29.39
C ILE A 172 9.32 -1.10 -29.95
N VAL A 173 10.57 -0.70 -29.78
CA VAL A 173 11.72 -1.48 -30.29
C VAL A 173 11.78 -2.86 -29.64
N ALA A 174 11.63 -2.94 -28.31
CA ALA A 174 11.73 -4.21 -27.62
C ALA A 174 10.57 -5.15 -27.97
N ASP A 175 9.37 -4.60 -28.13
CA ASP A 175 8.14 -5.36 -28.36
C ASP A 175 8.00 -5.80 -29.84
N THR A 176 8.66 -5.11 -30.78
CA THR A 176 8.60 -5.41 -32.22
C THR A 176 9.83 -6.11 -32.79
N PHE A 177 11.05 -5.72 -32.39
CA PHE A 177 12.27 -6.27 -32.98
C PHE A 177 12.68 -7.62 -32.39
N TYR A 178 12.31 -7.90 -31.14
CA TYR A 178 12.76 -9.09 -30.44
C TYR A 178 11.57 -10.02 -30.15
N THR A 179 11.64 -11.25 -30.65
CA THR A 179 10.72 -12.31 -30.26
C THR A 179 11.33 -13.12 -29.11
N ARG A 180 10.48 -13.72 -28.28
CA ARG A 180 10.93 -14.54 -27.12
C ARG A 180 11.92 -15.65 -27.50
N THR A 181 11.80 -16.17 -28.71
CA THR A 181 12.63 -17.27 -29.24
C THR A 181 13.64 -16.81 -30.30
N GLY A 182 13.66 -15.53 -30.68
CA GLY A 182 14.51 -14.99 -31.74
C GLY A 182 14.15 -15.45 -33.17
N ILE A 183 13.11 -16.29 -33.33
CA ILE A 183 12.66 -16.78 -34.63
C ILE A 183 11.49 -15.89 -35.07
N PRO A 184 11.60 -15.15 -36.20
CA PRO A 184 10.45 -14.48 -36.79
C PRO A 184 9.45 -15.54 -37.25
N THR A 185 8.25 -15.53 -36.70
CA THR A 185 7.17 -16.43 -37.13
C THR A 185 6.78 -16.06 -38.55
N LEU A 186 7.03 -16.96 -39.50
CA LEU A 186 6.55 -16.88 -40.89
C LEU A 186 5.03 -17.12 -40.91
N SER A 187 4.25 -16.18 -40.38
CA SER A 187 2.80 -16.18 -40.61
C SER A 187 2.52 -15.30 -41.82
N SER A 188 2.01 -15.95 -42.87
CA SER A 188 1.65 -15.40 -44.17
C SER A 188 0.71 -14.19 -44.07
N TYR A 189 0.92 -13.24 -45.00
CA TYR A 189 -0.08 -12.26 -45.41
C TYR A 189 -1.35 -12.94 -45.95
#